data_AF-A0A7C6CGW5-F1
#
_entry.id   AF-A0A7C6CGW5-F1
#
_cell.length_a   1.000
_cell.length_b   1.000
_cell.length_c   1.000
_cell.angle_alpha   90.00
_cell.angle_beta   90.00
_cell.angle_gamma   90.00
#
_symmetry.space_group_name_H-M   'P 1'
#
loop_
_entity.id
_entity.type
_entity.pdbx_description
1 polymer ?
#
loop_
_entity_poly.entity_id
_entity_poly.type
_entity_poly.pdbx_seq_one_letter_code
_entity_poly.pdbx_strand_id
1 'polypeptide(L)'
;MRGRGIESLDAKADWKPRQIQVADFDSVRQASMWRQHGSAEATKRLVAVLRTAILLGDVLTIDRNQLFDGIFFLSLGPKGIARELGLSAESVLPLKVKCQPEPPSDMNDESKTAMRRVPAMRGTDAGGGDLVNVDLQLEKVRAPAFLKASSARMATMADAAPNDWLCAEIGDEWVRGDGLTNYAIELNDGRIEALIAEAQEEWAQAIVDGQVAVDRWDRGAAKGGLDVPGTLREAFAEIHTETEPRPLAEFLLRQESNFRKEVTNNVFRWMTGAEEDFETRERSQRAIETGTQWNEARMAMDMWSRAYYRAIANQDGAMYLSFYDNSFADDARELAGEYGLTMASRSRLQRVKDRAFRSSRAETIRVEGEILDHMLVIAPPVFAQLYPLTRDTAHRLIRDGEQQAMFDMAYAAREAVSAPDTHSRRKFVTLMRVASMTLLAVVISALGLMPELTNLSVGTRAFSVIMAGILGVVAGLPWDDLVELFSLRKSAMTATLTMSNEEATNA
;
A
#
# COMPACT_ATOMS: atom_id res chain seq x y z
N MET A 1 -31.92 22.82 -46.35
CA MET A 1 -32.03 22.88 -44.88
C MET A 1 -31.13 21.79 -44.31
N ARG A 2 -29.96 22.21 -43.82
CA ARG A 2 -28.97 21.37 -43.12
C ARG A 2 -29.34 21.29 -41.64
N GLY A 3 -28.95 20.21 -40.97
CA GLY A 3 -28.64 20.25 -39.54
C GLY A 3 -29.49 19.35 -38.65
N ARG A 4 -29.00 18.13 -38.42
CA ARG A 4 -28.50 17.68 -37.11
C ARG A 4 -27.92 16.28 -37.26
N GLY A 5 -26.68 16.25 -37.73
CA GLY A 5 -25.81 15.10 -37.55
C GLY A 5 -25.47 15.00 -36.06
N ILE A 6 -25.50 13.78 -35.57
CA ILE A 6 -24.99 13.38 -34.27
C ILE A 6 -23.49 13.68 -34.32
N GLU A 7 -23.08 14.84 -33.79
CA GLU A 7 -21.68 15.06 -33.42
C GLU A 7 -21.42 14.18 -32.21
N SER A 8 -20.79 13.04 -32.49
CA SER A 8 -19.99 12.30 -31.52
C SER A 8 -19.08 13.33 -30.85
N LEU A 9 -19.31 13.55 -29.55
CA LEU A 9 -18.36 14.22 -28.68
C LEU A 9 -17.11 13.35 -28.59
N ASP A 10 -16.28 13.41 -29.63
CA ASP A 10 -14.86 13.09 -29.67
C ASP A 10 -14.12 14.13 -28.83
N ALA A 11 -14.47 14.20 -27.54
CA ALA A 11 -13.63 14.74 -26.50
C ALA A 11 -13.07 13.56 -25.73
N LYS A 12 -12.23 12.75 -26.40
CA LYS A 12 -11.17 12.02 -25.69
C LYS A 12 -10.29 13.08 -25.07
N ALA A 13 -10.61 13.49 -23.84
CA ALA A 13 -9.66 14.17 -22.99
C ALA A 13 -8.38 13.33 -22.98
N ASP A 14 -7.23 13.94 -23.24
CA ASP A 14 -5.91 13.33 -23.17
C ASP A 14 -5.74 12.64 -21.80
N TRP A 15 -6.07 11.35 -21.77
CA TRP A 15 -6.05 10.56 -20.56
C TRP A 15 -4.67 9.96 -20.40
N LYS A 16 -3.82 10.63 -19.62
CA LYS A 16 -2.60 9.98 -19.13
C LYS A 16 -2.97 9.06 -17.96
N PRO A 17 -2.60 7.76 -18.01
CA PRO A 17 -2.82 6.88 -16.87
C PRO A 17 -2.05 7.39 -15.66
N ARG A 18 -2.70 7.41 -14.50
CA ARG A 18 -2.07 7.88 -13.26
C ARG A 18 -1.10 6.85 -12.75
N GLN A 19 0.10 7.32 -12.43
CA GLN A 19 1.15 6.50 -11.88
C GLN A 19 1.12 6.60 -10.37
N ILE A 20 1.27 5.45 -9.72
CA ILE A 20 1.39 5.36 -8.27
C ILE A 20 2.67 4.63 -7.91
N GLN A 21 3.40 5.17 -6.94
CA GLN A 21 4.58 4.56 -6.35
C GLN A 21 4.21 4.11 -4.94
N VAL A 22 4.54 2.87 -4.59
CA VAL A 22 4.22 2.30 -3.27
C VAL A 22 5.50 1.94 -2.53
N ALA A 23 5.67 2.46 -1.32
CA ALA A 23 6.86 2.22 -0.51
C ALA A 23 6.94 0.77 0.00
N ASP A 24 5.80 0.14 0.29
CA ASP A 24 5.71 -1.20 0.86
C ASP A 24 6.22 -2.31 -0.08
N PHE A 25 6.36 -2.01 -1.37
CA PHE A 25 7.01 -2.90 -2.32
C PHE A 25 8.53 -2.82 -2.27
N ASP A 26 9.14 -2.08 -1.34
CA ASP A 26 10.59 -2.20 -1.08
C ASP A 26 10.99 -3.66 -0.83
N SER A 27 12.03 -4.14 -1.51
CA SER A 27 12.40 -5.56 -1.46
C SER A 27 12.76 -6.04 -0.04
N VAL A 28 13.38 -5.19 0.77
CA VAL A 28 13.69 -5.49 2.18
C VAL A 28 12.43 -5.49 3.04
N ARG A 29 11.48 -4.57 2.79
CA ARG A 29 10.18 -4.57 3.48
C ARG A 29 9.40 -5.85 3.17
N GLN A 30 9.35 -6.25 1.89
CA GLN A 30 8.75 -7.52 1.49
C GLN A 30 9.41 -8.70 2.22
N ALA A 31 10.74 -8.75 2.26
CA ALA A 31 11.49 -9.79 2.96
C ALA A 31 11.22 -9.80 4.48
N SER A 32 11.16 -8.62 5.10
CA SER A 32 10.82 -8.47 6.52
C SER A 32 9.42 -9.02 6.82
N MET A 33 8.42 -8.70 5.99
CA MET A 33 7.07 -9.24 6.14
C MET A 33 7.03 -10.76 5.95
N TRP A 34 7.79 -11.28 4.98
CA TRP A 34 7.90 -12.72 4.73
C TRP A 34 8.47 -13.46 5.95
N ARG A 35 9.55 -12.95 6.55
CA ARG A 35 10.14 -13.55 7.77
C ARG A 35 9.21 -13.46 8.95
N GLN A 36 8.55 -12.31 9.15
CA GLN A 36 7.71 -12.08 10.31
C GLN A 36 6.41 -12.89 10.30
N HIS A 37 5.80 -13.06 9.14
CA HIS A 37 4.43 -13.59 9.01
C HIS A 37 4.32 -14.86 8.18
N GLY A 38 5.40 -15.34 7.57
CA GLY A 38 5.36 -16.42 6.59
C GLY A 38 4.84 -15.96 5.22
N SER A 39 5.01 -16.81 4.21
CA SER A 39 4.73 -16.44 2.81
C SER A 39 3.25 -16.16 2.55
N ALA A 40 2.35 -16.94 3.15
CA ALA A 40 0.93 -16.88 2.86
C ALA A 40 0.30 -15.57 3.35
N GLU A 41 0.59 -15.17 4.59
CA GLU A 41 0.08 -13.93 5.16
C GLU A 41 0.75 -12.70 4.54
N ALA A 42 2.06 -12.74 4.32
CA ALA A 42 2.77 -11.66 3.61
C ALA A 42 2.21 -11.44 2.20
N THR A 43 1.95 -12.53 1.46
CA THR A 43 1.34 -12.47 0.12
C THR A 43 -0.04 -11.83 0.17
N LYS A 44 -0.93 -12.26 1.08
CA LYS A 44 -2.29 -11.67 1.20
C LYS A 44 -2.23 -10.16 1.42
N ARG A 45 -1.37 -9.71 2.34
CA ARG A 45 -1.21 -8.27 2.64
C ARG A 45 -0.68 -7.49 1.45
N LEU A 46 0.35 -8.00 0.77
CA LEU A 46 0.94 -7.33 -0.38
C LEU A 46 0.02 -7.36 -1.63
N VAL A 47 -0.83 -8.38 -1.77
CA VAL A 47 -1.92 -8.37 -2.77
C VAL A 47 -2.95 -7.29 -2.47
N ALA A 48 -3.33 -7.10 -1.20
CA ALA A 48 -4.25 -6.01 -0.84
C ALA A 48 -3.64 -4.63 -1.11
N VAL A 49 -2.35 -4.46 -0.83
CA VAL A 49 -1.57 -3.27 -1.19
C VAL A 49 -1.60 -3.05 -2.70
N LEU A 50 -1.29 -4.09 -3.50
CA LEU A 50 -1.31 -4.05 -4.96
C LEU A 50 -2.69 -3.63 -5.49
N ARG A 51 -3.75 -4.32 -5.06
CA ARG A 51 -5.13 -4.04 -5.47
C ARG A 51 -5.55 -2.62 -5.13
N THR A 52 -5.20 -2.14 -3.94
CA THR A 52 -5.48 -0.76 -3.53
C THR A 52 -4.73 0.24 -4.40
N ALA A 53 -3.45 -0.03 -4.70
CA ALA A 53 -2.66 0.83 -5.56
C ALA A 53 -3.24 0.93 -6.98
N ILE A 54 -3.66 -0.20 -7.56
CA ILE A 54 -4.33 -0.25 -8.86
C ILE A 54 -5.77 0.30 -8.81
N LEU A 55 -6.45 0.27 -7.67
CA LEU A 55 -7.77 0.89 -7.53
C LEU A 55 -7.68 2.42 -7.57
N LEU A 56 -6.64 2.97 -6.92
CA LEU A 56 -6.43 4.41 -6.77
C LEU A 56 -5.64 5.02 -7.94
N GLY A 57 -4.63 4.31 -8.43
CA GLY A 57 -3.82 4.66 -9.59
C GLY A 57 -4.07 3.71 -10.75
N ASP A 58 -3.84 4.12 -11.99
CA ASP A 58 -4.06 3.24 -13.13
C ASP A 58 -2.88 2.28 -13.37
N VAL A 59 -1.67 2.72 -13.00
CA VAL A 59 -0.43 1.99 -13.23
C VAL A 59 0.43 2.07 -11.97
N LEU A 60 0.81 0.91 -11.44
CA LEU A 60 1.80 0.84 -10.37
C LEU A 60 3.20 0.94 -10.99
N THR A 61 3.92 2.00 -10.61
CA THR A 61 5.34 2.15 -10.92
C THR A 61 6.15 1.46 -9.82
N ILE A 62 7.08 0.60 -10.24
CA ILE A 62 8.03 -0.09 -9.37
C ILE A 62 9.44 0.05 -9.94
N ASP A 63 10.44 0.02 -9.07
CA ASP A 63 11.83 -0.07 -9.52
C ASP A 63 12.23 -1.53 -9.81
N ARG A 64 13.36 -1.69 -10.51
CA ARG A 64 13.87 -3.02 -10.85
C ARG A 64 14.14 -3.91 -9.63
N ASN A 65 14.57 -3.35 -8.50
CA ASN A 65 14.94 -4.12 -7.32
C ASN A 65 13.67 -4.59 -6.60
N GLN A 66 12.62 -3.76 -6.57
CA GLN A 66 11.31 -4.17 -6.09
C GLN A 66 10.76 -5.37 -6.88
N LEU A 67 10.99 -5.42 -8.20
CA LEU A 67 10.55 -6.54 -9.05
C LEU A 67 11.47 -7.77 -8.96
N PHE A 68 12.77 -7.58 -9.21
CA PHE A 68 13.73 -8.69 -9.41
C PHE A 68 14.43 -9.15 -8.13
N ASP A 69 14.30 -8.43 -7.02
CA ASP A 69 14.79 -8.81 -5.69
C ASP A 69 13.68 -8.87 -4.62
N GLY A 70 12.47 -8.41 -4.96
CA GLY A 70 11.31 -8.49 -4.08
C GLY A 70 10.70 -9.89 -4.06
N ILE A 71 10.73 -10.55 -2.90
CA ILE A 71 10.20 -11.91 -2.74
C ILE A 71 8.72 -12.04 -3.14
N PHE A 72 7.91 -10.99 -3.00
CA PHE A 72 6.49 -11.02 -3.38
C PHE A 72 6.29 -11.18 -4.89
N PHE A 73 6.98 -10.36 -5.69
CA PHE A 73 6.88 -10.45 -7.15
C PHE A 73 7.52 -11.73 -7.67
N LEU A 74 8.64 -12.16 -7.09
CA LEU A 74 9.30 -13.41 -7.47
C LEU A 74 8.46 -14.65 -7.11
N SER A 75 7.77 -14.62 -5.97
CA SER A 75 6.90 -15.72 -5.52
C SER A 75 5.68 -15.91 -6.42
N LEU A 76 5.03 -14.80 -6.81
CA LEU A 76 3.83 -14.88 -7.65
C LEU A 76 4.14 -15.01 -9.15
N GLY A 77 5.23 -14.39 -9.60
CA GLY A 77 5.51 -14.22 -11.02
C GLY A 77 4.47 -13.35 -11.74
N PRO A 78 4.68 -13.06 -13.04
CA PRO A 78 3.73 -12.25 -13.83
C PRO A 78 2.33 -12.88 -13.88
N LYS A 79 2.26 -14.21 -14.01
CA LYS A 79 0.99 -14.96 -14.08
C LYS A 79 0.23 -14.95 -12.75
N GLY A 80 0.93 -15.08 -11.62
CA GLY A 80 0.30 -14.98 -10.31
C GLY A 80 -0.23 -13.58 -10.06
N ILE A 81 0.52 -12.54 -10.41
CA ILE A 81 0.05 -11.15 -10.34
C ILE A 81 -1.20 -10.94 -11.21
N ALA A 82 -1.20 -11.41 -12.46
CA ALA A 82 -2.37 -11.35 -13.33
C ALA A 82 -3.59 -12.01 -12.68
N ARG A 83 -3.41 -13.23 -12.13
CA ARG A 83 -4.46 -13.97 -11.44
C ARG A 83 -5.02 -13.20 -10.25
N GLU A 84 -4.17 -12.59 -9.41
CA GLU A 84 -4.61 -11.84 -8.23
C GLU A 84 -5.36 -10.54 -8.59
N LEU A 85 -5.12 -10.00 -9.79
CA LEU A 85 -5.86 -8.87 -10.35
C LEU A 85 -7.12 -9.31 -11.13
N GLY A 86 -7.40 -10.61 -11.23
CA GLY A 86 -8.53 -11.14 -11.99
C GLY A 86 -8.36 -11.01 -13.51
N LEU A 87 -7.12 -10.86 -13.97
CA LEU A 87 -6.75 -10.77 -15.38
C LEU A 87 -6.38 -12.15 -15.94
N SER A 88 -6.36 -12.27 -17.27
CA SER A 88 -5.85 -13.47 -17.92
C SER A 88 -4.31 -13.52 -17.82
N ALA A 89 -3.73 -14.72 -17.88
CA ALA A 89 -2.28 -14.91 -17.71
C ALA A 89 -1.41 -14.18 -18.76
N GLU A 90 -1.98 -13.82 -19.91
CA GLU A 90 -1.28 -13.13 -21.00
C GLU A 90 -1.67 -11.65 -21.11
N SER A 91 -2.53 -11.16 -20.20
CA SER A 91 -2.94 -9.76 -20.19
C SER A 91 -1.79 -8.83 -19.85
N VAL A 92 -1.79 -7.65 -20.46
CA VAL A 92 -0.90 -6.55 -20.05
C VAL A 92 -1.21 -6.21 -18.59
N LEU A 93 -0.17 -6.27 -17.76
CA LEU A 93 -0.25 -5.93 -16.36
C LEU A 93 -0.24 -4.41 -16.18
N PRO A 94 -1.00 -3.86 -15.21
CA PRO A 94 -0.96 -2.43 -14.89
C PRO A 94 0.30 -2.08 -14.07
N LEU A 95 1.46 -2.52 -14.56
CA LEU A 95 2.78 -2.36 -13.94
C LEU A 95 3.72 -1.64 -14.91
N LYS A 96 4.50 -0.71 -14.37
CA LYS A 96 5.61 -0.08 -15.07
C LYS A 96 6.91 -0.21 -14.27
N VAL A 97 7.95 -0.78 -14.89
CA VAL A 97 9.22 -1.05 -14.22
C VAL A 97 10.27 -0.01 -14.62
N LYS A 98 10.75 0.73 -13.64
CA LYS A 98 11.82 1.71 -13.75
C LYS A 98 13.18 0.99 -13.71
N CYS A 99 13.86 0.97 -14.85
CA CYS A 99 15.09 0.24 -15.10
C CYS A 99 16.32 1.16 -15.09
N GLN A 100 17.47 0.59 -14.73
CA GLN A 100 18.73 1.33 -14.78
C GLN A 100 19.12 1.60 -16.25
N PRO A 101 19.52 2.83 -16.60
CA PRO A 101 20.04 3.12 -17.93
C PRO A 101 21.36 2.40 -18.18
N GLU A 102 21.64 2.09 -19.45
CA GLU A 102 22.95 1.58 -19.84
C GLU A 102 24.05 2.60 -19.50
N PRO A 103 25.24 2.16 -19.06
CA PRO A 103 26.38 3.05 -18.96
C PRO A 103 26.67 3.65 -20.35
N PRO A 104 27.08 4.93 -20.43
CA PRO A 104 27.52 5.53 -21.70
C PRO A 104 28.61 4.64 -22.29
N SER A 105 28.41 4.20 -23.53
CA SER A 105 29.26 3.20 -24.16
C SER A 105 30.60 3.80 -24.56
N ASP A 106 31.70 3.20 -24.12
CA ASP A 106 32.88 3.09 -24.98
C ASP A 106 32.51 2.11 -26.11
N MET A 107 32.60 2.59 -27.35
CA MET A 107 32.29 1.82 -28.54
C MET A 107 33.32 0.69 -28.68
N ASN A 108 32.85 -0.56 -28.79
CA ASN A 108 33.54 -1.79 -29.25
C ASN A 108 33.41 -2.99 -28.29
N ASP A 109 32.20 -3.47 -28.03
CA ASP A 109 32.03 -4.80 -27.44
C ASP A 109 30.98 -5.60 -28.23
N GLU A 110 31.46 -6.58 -28.99
CA GLU A 110 30.65 -7.47 -29.85
C GLU A 110 29.66 -8.34 -29.04
N SER A 111 29.85 -8.45 -27.72
CA SER A 111 28.95 -9.14 -26.78
C SER A 111 27.55 -8.52 -26.66
N LYS A 112 27.34 -7.29 -27.14
CA LYS A 112 26.07 -6.56 -27.06
C LYS A 112 25.01 -6.95 -28.09
N THR A 113 25.34 -7.79 -29.07
CA THR A 113 24.43 -8.16 -30.18
C THR A 113 23.34 -9.17 -29.80
N ALA A 114 23.49 -9.91 -28.70
CA ALA A 114 22.52 -10.91 -28.24
C ALA A 114 21.58 -10.42 -27.12
N MET A 115 21.70 -9.16 -26.67
CA MET A 115 20.96 -8.66 -25.52
C MET A 115 19.51 -8.29 -25.87
N ARG A 116 18.56 -8.71 -25.04
CA ARG A 116 17.13 -8.39 -25.13
C ARG A 116 16.91 -6.91 -24.82
N ARG A 117 16.48 -6.16 -25.83
CA ARG A 117 16.22 -4.73 -25.76
C ARG A 117 14.78 -4.42 -26.15
N VAL A 118 14.08 -3.69 -25.30
CA VAL A 118 12.68 -3.30 -25.51
C VAL A 118 12.54 -1.77 -25.50
N PRO A 119 11.58 -1.18 -26.22
CA PRO A 119 11.32 0.26 -26.15
C PRO A 119 10.92 0.69 -24.73
N ALA A 120 11.49 1.78 -24.23
CA ALA A 120 11.01 2.45 -23.03
C ALA A 120 9.63 3.07 -23.33
N MET A 121 8.64 2.77 -22.49
CA MET A 121 7.30 3.33 -22.56
C MET A 121 7.21 4.57 -21.66
N ARG A 122 7.37 5.76 -22.26
CA ARG A 122 7.07 7.04 -21.61
C ARG A 122 5.57 7.34 -21.72
N GLY A 123 4.75 6.66 -20.92
CA GLY A 123 3.28 6.77 -21.02
C GLY A 123 2.68 5.93 -22.15
N THR A 124 1.40 6.19 -22.50
CA THR A 124 0.57 5.36 -23.41
C THR A 124 0.94 5.46 -24.89
N ASP A 125 1.89 6.31 -25.27
CA ASP A 125 2.37 6.39 -26.64
C ASP A 125 3.81 5.85 -26.69
N ALA A 126 3.97 4.67 -27.28
CA ALA A 126 5.26 4.05 -27.57
C ALA A 126 6.01 4.87 -28.63
N GLY A 127 6.61 5.99 -28.22
CA GLY A 127 7.43 6.86 -29.08
C GLY A 127 8.89 6.40 -29.10
N GLY A 128 9.36 5.99 -30.28
CA GLY A 128 10.68 5.40 -30.50
C GLY A 128 11.86 6.32 -30.16
N GLY A 129 12.88 5.72 -29.54
CA GLY A 129 14.22 6.30 -29.39
C GLY A 129 15.04 5.66 -28.27
N ASP A 130 14.42 5.39 -27.13
CA ASP A 130 15.11 4.88 -25.94
C ASP A 130 14.82 3.39 -25.71
N LEU A 131 15.87 2.56 -25.73
CA LEU A 131 15.77 1.12 -25.45
C LEU A 131 16.15 0.79 -24.00
N VAL A 132 15.38 -0.05 -23.33
CA VAL A 132 15.77 -0.68 -22.07
C VAL A 132 16.41 -2.02 -22.36
N ASN A 133 17.60 -2.24 -21.81
CA ASN A 133 18.28 -3.53 -21.86
C ASN A 133 17.87 -4.36 -20.64
N VAL A 134 17.11 -5.43 -20.91
CA VAL A 134 16.54 -6.31 -19.89
C VAL A 134 17.61 -7.21 -19.29
N ASP A 135 18.51 -7.73 -20.12
CA ASP A 135 19.61 -8.61 -19.68
C ASP A 135 20.60 -7.88 -18.78
N LEU A 136 20.85 -6.59 -19.03
CA LEU A 136 21.63 -5.75 -18.11
C LEU A 136 20.98 -5.67 -16.73
N GLN A 137 19.65 -5.63 -16.63
CA GLN A 137 19.00 -5.61 -15.32
C GLN A 137 19.21 -6.95 -14.59
N LEU A 138 19.06 -8.08 -15.30
CA LEU A 138 19.31 -9.41 -14.76
C LEU A 138 20.76 -9.60 -14.31
N GLU A 139 21.73 -9.16 -15.12
CA GLU A 139 23.16 -9.22 -14.78
C GLU A 139 23.44 -8.49 -13.45
N LYS A 140 22.81 -7.33 -13.23
CA LYS A 140 23.01 -6.54 -12.01
C LYS A 140 22.45 -7.23 -10.77
N VAL A 141 21.27 -7.85 -10.86
CA VAL A 141 20.65 -8.53 -9.70
C VAL A 141 21.24 -9.93 -9.46
N ARG A 142 21.84 -10.54 -10.48
CA ARG A 142 22.55 -11.83 -10.38
C ARG A 142 24.03 -11.67 -10.04
N ALA A 143 24.56 -10.45 -9.96
CA ALA A 143 25.94 -10.22 -9.57
C ALA A 143 26.21 -10.77 -8.16
N PRO A 144 27.34 -11.46 -7.90
CA PRO A 144 27.62 -12.08 -6.60
C PRO A 144 27.52 -11.11 -5.41
N ALA A 145 27.94 -9.86 -5.59
CA ALA A 145 27.84 -8.83 -4.56
C ALA A 145 26.40 -8.40 -4.27
N PHE A 146 25.53 -8.44 -5.28
CA PHE A 146 24.09 -8.17 -5.11
C PHE A 146 23.41 -9.35 -4.44
N LEU A 147 23.67 -10.58 -4.90
CA LEU A 147 23.09 -11.79 -4.31
C LEU A 147 23.42 -11.93 -2.82
N LYS A 148 24.63 -11.56 -2.38
CA LYS A 148 24.99 -11.54 -0.94
C LYS A 148 24.12 -10.60 -0.10
N ALA A 149 23.54 -9.58 -0.72
CA ALA A 149 22.67 -8.59 -0.08
C ALA A 149 21.21 -8.69 -0.56
N SER A 150 20.85 -9.78 -1.25
CA SER A 150 19.54 -9.97 -1.86
C SER A 150 18.45 -10.12 -0.81
N SER A 151 17.40 -9.34 -0.95
CA SER A 151 16.26 -9.37 -0.04
C SER A 151 15.42 -10.63 -0.23
N ALA A 152 15.30 -11.12 -1.47
CA ALA A 152 14.67 -12.41 -1.75
C ALA A 152 15.39 -13.57 -1.03
N ARG A 153 16.73 -13.53 -0.98
CA ARG A 153 17.51 -14.49 -0.19
C ARG A 153 17.30 -14.31 1.30
N MET A 154 17.34 -13.07 1.81
CA MET A 154 17.04 -12.80 3.23
C MET A 154 15.63 -13.27 3.63
N ALA A 155 14.66 -13.20 2.73
CA ALA A 155 13.29 -13.66 2.97
C ALA A 155 13.18 -15.20 3.07
N THR A 156 14.06 -15.92 2.38
CA THR A 156 13.92 -17.36 2.13
C THR A 156 14.98 -18.22 2.82
N MET A 157 16.04 -17.59 3.35
CA MET A 157 17.15 -18.24 4.06
C MET A 157 17.27 -17.68 5.48
N ALA A 158 17.53 -18.55 6.47
CA ALA A 158 17.72 -18.11 7.85
C ALA A 158 19.05 -17.37 8.06
N ASP A 159 20.12 -17.81 7.39
CA ASP A 159 21.50 -17.30 7.56
C ASP A 159 21.92 -16.38 6.40
N ALA A 160 21.22 -15.25 6.24
CA ALA A 160 21.45 -14.32 5.13
C ALA A 160 22.31 -13.09 5.51
N ALA A 161 23.29 -13.27 6.40
CA ALA A 161 24.29 -12.25 6.73
C ALA A 161 25.00 -11.75 5.45
N PRO A 162 25.38 -10.45 5.35
CA PRO A 162 25.59 -9.49 6.45
C PRO A 162 24.41 -8.56 6.76
N ASN A 163 23.33 -8.62 5.97
CA ASN A 163 22.24 -7.63 6.02
C ASN A 163 20.95 -8.18 6.66
N ASP A 164 21.00 -9.37 7.25
CA ASP A 164 19.88 -10.03 7.92
C ASP A 164 19.19 -9.17 8.98
N TRP A 165 19.94 -8.28 9.64
CA TRP A 165 19.45 -7.30 10.61
C TRP A 165 18.44 -6.29 10.04
N LEU A 166 18.39 -6.12 8.72
CA LEU A 166 17.41 -5.26 8.04
C LEU A 166 16.00 -5.85 8.06
N CYS A 167 15.86 -7.14 8.29
CA CYS A 167 14.57 -7.82 8.29
C CYS A 167 14.08 -8.08 9.73
N ALA A 168 12.78 -8.33 9.87
CA ALA A 168 12.22 -8.84 11.10
C ALA A 168 12.84 -10.18 11.51
N GLU A 169 12.72 -10.47 12.81
CA GLU A 169 12.92 -11.81 13.33
C GLU A 169 11.97 -12.80 12.62
N ILE A 170 12.42 -14.06 12.57
CA ILE A 170 11.68 -15.15 11.95
C ILE A 170 10.49 -15.48 12.87
N GLY A 171 9.28 -15.38 12.33
CA GLY A 171 8.04 -15.77 13.00
C GLY A 171 7.76 -17.27 12.89
N ASP A 172 6.81 -17.75 13.68
CA ASP A 172 6.50 -19.18 13.83
C ASP A 172 5.98 -19.84 12.54
N GLU A 173 5.37 -19.07 11.63
CA GLU A 173 4.82 -19.55 10.36
C GLU A 173 5.82 -19.51 9.20
N TRP A 174 7.06 -19.09 9.44
CA TRP A 174 8.09 -19.03 8.40
C TRP A 174 8.71 -20.39 8.11
N VAL A 175 8.91 -20.68 6.82
CA VAL A 175 9.56 -21.90 6.34
C VAL A 175 10.61 -21.54 5.29
N ARG A 176 11.77 -22.21 5.33
CA ARG A 176 12.89 -21.95 4.41
C ARG A 176 12.48 -22.21 2.95
N GLY A 177 12.69 -21.21 2.09
CA GLY A 177 12.34 -21.28 0.67
C GLY A 177 10.85 -21.09 0.34
N ASP A 178 10.01 -20.85 1.36
CA ASP A 178 8.57 -20.77 1.18
C ASP A 178 8.14 -19.57 0.31
N GLY A 179 7.09 -19.80 -0.49
CA GLY A 179 6.61 -18.86 -1.50
C GLY A 179 7.27 -18.99 -2.88
N LEU A 180 8.47 -19.57 -3.00
CA LEU A 180 9.09 -19.80 -4.31
C LEU A 180 8.58 -21.09 -5.00
N THR A 181 7.84 -21.92 -4.27
CA THR A 181 7.22 -23.12 -4.82
C THR A 181 5.83 -23.32 -4.24
N ASN A 182 5.00 -24.13 -4.93
CA ASN A 182 3.70 -24.55 -4.42
C ASN A 182 3.79 -25.70 -3.41
N TYR A 183 4.99 -26.12 -2.99
CA TYR A 183 5.21 -27.25 -2.10
C TYR A 183 5.55 -26.79 -0.68
N ALA A 184 4.98 -27.46 0.32
CA ALA A 184 5.25 -27.22 1.74
C ALA A 184 6.49 -27.99 2.23
N ILE A 185 7.63 -27.80 1.57
CA ILE A 185 8.89 -28.50 1.91
C ILE A 185 10.02 -27.47 2.02
N GLU A 186 10.85 -27.60 3.05
CA GLU A 186 12.08 -26.81 3.19
C GLU A 186 13.02 -27.03 2.01
N LEU A 187 13.52 -25.93 1.45
CA LEU A 187 14.42 -25.96 0.30
C LEU A 187 15.87 -25.75 0.74
N ASN A 188 16.81 -26.40 0.04
CA ASN A 188 18.23 -26.10 0.16
C ASN A 188 18.62 -24.82 -0.60
N ASP A 189 19.77 -24.23 -0.25
CA ASP A 189 20.18 -22.93 -0.79
C ASP A 189 20.37 -22.90 -2.30
N GLY A 190 21.01 -23.93 -2.86
CA GLY A 190 21.22 -24.03 -4.30
C GLY A 190 19.90 -24.08 -5.07
N ARG A 191 18.87 -24.72 -4.50
CA ARG A 191 17.53 -24.76 -5.09
C ARG A 191 16.83 -23.40 -4.98
N ILE A 192 16.96 -22.70 -3.86
CA ILE A 192 16.39 -21.36 -3.66
C ILE A 192 16.97 -20.37 -4.67
N GLU A 193 18.29 -20.32 -4.82
CA GLU A 193 18.95 -19.43 -5.79
C GLU A 193 18.52 -19.73 -7.23
N ALA A 194 18.39 -21.02 -7.59
CA ALA A 194 17.90 -21.42 -8.89
C ALA A 194 16.45 -20.96 -9.15
N LEU A 195 15.57 -21.09 -8.15
CA LEU A 195 14.17 -20.65 -8.25
C LEU A 195 14.05 -19.13 -8.35
N ILE A 196 14.88 -18.37 -7.60
CA ILE A 196 14.95 -16.92 -7.73
C ILE A 196 15.37 -16.55 -9.16
N ALA A 197 16.40 -17.20 -9.70
CA ALA A 197 16.86 -16.95 -11.07
C ALA A 197 15.79 -17.28 -12.12
N GLU A 198 15.05 -18.38 -11.93
CA GLU A 198 13.93 -18.78 -12.78
C GLU A 198 12.80 -17.73 -12.75
N ALA A 199 12.37 -17.30 -11.56
CA ALA A 199 11.34 -16.27 -11.41
C ALA A 199 11.77 -14.91 -12.01
N GLN A 200 13.04 -14.52 -11.86
CA GLN A 200 13.60 -13.34 -12.52
C GLN A 200 13.52 -13.46 -14.05
N GLU A 201 13.74 -14.65 -14.59
CA GLU A 201 13.65 -14.91 -16.02
C GLU A 201 12.20 -14.81 -16.53
N GLU A 202 11.22 -15.30 -15.76
CA GLU A 202 9.80 -15.16 -16.09
C GLU A 202 9.40 -13.67 -16.21
N TRP A 203 9.85 -12.83 -15.28
CA TRP A 203 9.61 -11.38 -15.34
C TRP A 203 10.32 -10.70 -16.50
N ALA A 204 11.56 -11.09 -16.78
CA ALA A 204 12.30 -10.59 -17.94
C ALA A 204 11.58 -10.95 -19.25
N GLN A 205 11.04 -12.16 -19.35
CA GLN A 205 10.28 -12.59 -20.51
C GLN A 205 8.96 -11.82 -20.63
N ALA A 206 8.23 -11.59 -19.53
CA ALA A 206 7.01 -10.78 -19.54
C ALA A 206 7.25 -9.32 -20.01
N ILE A 207 8.40 -8.75 -19.67
CA ILE A 207 8.83 -7.43 -20.20
C ILE A 207 9.06 -7.51 -21.72
N VAL A 208 9.77 -8.54 -22.18
CA VAL A 208 10.07 -8.75 -23.62
C VAL A 208 8.81 -8.97 -24.44
N ASP A 209 7.85 -9.70 -23.88
CA ASP A 209 6.56 -9.99 -24.49
C ASP A 209 5.60 -8.78 -24.47
N GLY A 210 6.00 -7.66 -23.84
CA GLY A 210 5.19 -6.45 -23.74
C GLY A 210 4.04 -6.56 -22.73
N GLN A 211 4.04 -7.57 -21.87
CA GLN A 211 3.05 -7.71 -20.79
C GLN A 211 3.29 -6.70 -19.66
N VAL A 212 4.53 -6.21 -19.51
CA VAL A 212 4.92 -5.26 -18.48
C VAL A 212 5.61 -4.07 -19.14
N ALA A 213 5.12 -2.86 -18.86
CA ALA A 213 5.75 -1.65 -19.37
C ALA A 213 7.10 -1.41 -18.66
N VAL A 214 8.06 -0.83 -19.37
CA VAL A 214 9.36 -0.44 -18.78
C VAL A 214 9.71 0.98 -19.12
N ASP A 215 10.48 1.62 -18.25
CA ASP A 215 10.98 2.97 -18.43
C ASP A 215 12.38 3.07 -17.83
N ARG A 216 13.16 4.11 -18.17
CA ARG A 216 14.48 4.32 -17.58
C ARG A 216 14.37 5.20 -16.33
N TRP A 217 15.33 5.06 -15.42
CA TRP A 217 15.57 6.09 -14.42
C TRP A 217 16.03 7.37 -15.12
N ASP A 218 15.38 8.49 -14.81
CA ASP A 218 15.87 9.79 -15.23
C ASP A 218 17.13 10.12 -14.41
N ARG A 219 18.30 9.78 -14.97
CA ARG A 219 19.59 10.28 -14.49
C ARG A 219 19.77 11.73 -14.96
N GLY A 220 19.08 12.65 -14.29
CA GLY A 220 19.45 14.07 -14.19
C GLY A 220 20.11 14.73 -15.41
N ALA A 221 19.41 14.80 -16.55
CA ALA A 221 19.71 15.81 -17.57
C ALA A 221 18.88 17.09 -17.34
N ALA A 222 17.82 17.02 -16.54
CA ALA A 222 17.07 18.18 -16.04
C ALA A 222 17.46 18.44 -14.58
N LYS A 223 17.72 19.71 -14.27
CA LYS A 223 18.20 20.26 -12.99
C LYS A 223 17.44 19.69 -11.77
N GLY A 224 18.09 18.79 -11.03
CA GLY A 224 17.60 18.25 -9.77
C GLY A 224 17.86 16.74 -9.71
N GLY A 225 18.93 16.31 -9.04
CA GLY A 225 19.06 14.90 -8.68
C GLY A 225 17.94 14.48 -7.72
N LEU A 226 17.71 13.18 -7.56
CA LEU A 226 16.84 12.64 -6.52
C LEU A 226 17.20 13.28 -5.17
N ASP A 227 16.26 13.93 -4.48
CA ASP A 227 16.49 14.59 -3.19
C ASP A 227 15.92 13.77 -2.04
N VAL A 228 16.60 12.66 -1.73
CA VAL A 228 16.23 11.82 -0.59
C VAL A 228 16.41 12.56 0.75
N PRO A 229 17.52 13.29 0.99
CA PRO A 229 17.71 14.03 2.24
C PRO A 229 16.68 15.13 2.49
N GLY A 230 16.27 15.86 1.45
CA GLY A 230 15.18 16.84 1.54
C GLY A 230 13.85 16.17 1.89
N THR A 231 13.48 15.14 1.13
CA THR A 231 12.23 14.39 1.37
C THR A 231 12.20 13.73 2.75
N LEU A 232 13.34 13.23 3.24
CA LEU A 232 13.46 12.66 4.58
C LEU A 232 13.21 13.70 5.67
N ARG A 233 13.79 14.91 5.53
CA ARG A 233 13.58 16.01 6.48
C ARG A 233 12.13 16.50 6.47
N GLU A 234 11.52 16.61 5.29
CA GLU A 234 10.11 16.97 5.14
C GLU A 234 9.20 15.94 5.80
N ALA A 235 9.36 14.66 5.45
CA ALA A 235 8.57 13.58 6.02
C ALA A 235 8.75 13.48 7.54
N PHE A 236 9.96 13.73 8.05
CA PHE A 236 10.21 13.73 9.49
C PHE A 236 9.55 14.92 10.19
N ALA A 237 9.63 16.12 9.60
CA ALA A 237 9.02 17.34 10.13
C ALA A 237 7.48 17.28 10.16
N GLU A 238 6.85 16.56 9.22
CA GLU A 238 5.40 16.29 9.24
C GLU A 238 4.96 15.49 10.47
N ILE A 239 5.87 14.71 11.06
CA ILE A 239 5.57 13.75 12.13
C ILE A 239 6.02 14.31 13.49
N HIS A 240 7.13 15.07 13.53
CA HIS A 240 7.74 15.58 14.75
C HIS A 240 7.58 17.09 14.86
N THR A 241 6.45 17.54 15.42
CA THR A 241 6.21 18.96 15.71
C THR A 241 6.53 19.35 17.15
N GLU A 242 6.65 18.39 18.07
CA GLU A 242 6.72 18.68 19.53
C GLU A 242 7.84 17.93 20.28
N THR A 243 8.40 16.84 19.75
CA THR A 243 9.43 16.00 20.41
C THR A 243 10.75 16.02 19.66
N GLU A 244 11.86 16.00 20.40
CA GLU A 244 13.20 15.90 19.83
C GLU A 244 13.40 14.52 19.16
N PRO A 245 14.08 14.46 17.99
CA PRO A 245 14.38 13.20 17.33
C PRO A 245 15.28 12.31 18.20
N ARG A 246 15.07 10.99 18.14
CA ARG A 246 16.02 10.04 18.73
C ARG A 246 17.41 10.18 18.09
N PRO A 247 18.50 9.83 18.79
CA PRO A 247 19.86 10.01 18.28
C PRO A 247 20.13 9.36 16.91
N LEU A 248 19.57 8.18 16.65
CA LEU A 248 19.74 7.51 15.36
C LEU A 248 18.92 8.17 14.24
N ALA A 249 17.70 8.65 14.53
CA ALA A 249 16.93 9.44 13.58
C ALA A 249 17.65 10.75 13.23
N GLU A 250 18.21 11.44 14.22
CA GLU A 250 19.00 12.65 14.01
C GLU A 250 20.26 12.37 13.17
N PHE A 251 20.95 11.26 13.43
CA PHE A 251 22.07 10.82 12.62
C PHE A 251 21.68 10.59 11.15
N LEU A 252 20.53 9.98 10.90
CA LEU A 252 20.00 9.77 9.55
C LEU A 252 19.62 11.07 8.86
N LEU A 253 18.98 12.00 9.57
CA LEU A 253 18.58 13.31 9.04
C LEU A 253 19.77 14.18 8.60
N ARG A 254 20.96 13.91 9.14
CA ARG A 254 22.22 14.56 8.75
C ARG A 254 22.93 13.89 7.57
N GLN A 255 22.45 12.73 7.10
CA GLN A 255 23.04 12.06 5.93
C GLN A 255 22.65 12.80 4.64
N GLU A 256 23.63 12.98 3.74
CA GLU A 256 23.40 13.64 2.44
C GLU A 256 23.33 12.64 1.27
N SER A 257 23.52 11.35 1.53
CA SER A 257 23.56 10.33 0.47
C SER A 257 22.16 9.92 0.01
N ASN A 258 22.00 9.87 -1.32
CA ASN A 258 20.83 9.29 -1.98
C ASN A 258 20.92 7.76 -2.13
N PHE A 259 22.05 7.15 -1.78
CA PHE A 259 22.31 5.74 -2.04
C PHE A 259 22.07 4.89 -0.80
N ARG A 260 21.05 4.03 -0.86
CA ARG A 260 20.69 3.10 0.23
C ARG A 260 21.88 2.33 0.79
N LYS A 261 22.77 1.84 -0.07
CA LYS A 261 23.95 1.05 0.33
C LYS A 261 24.88 1.84 1.27
N GLU A 262 25.10 3.11 0.97
CA GLU A 262 25.95 3.98 1.78
C GLU A 262 25.31 4.25 3.14
N VAL A 263 24.02 4.61 3.14
CA VAL A 263 23.26 4.85 4.37
C VAL A 263 23.16 3.60 5.24
N THR A 264 22.92 2.43 4.64
CA THR A 264 22.89 1.14 5.33
C THR A 264 24.24 0.85 5.99
N ASN A 265 25.35 1.06 5.28
CA ASN A 265 26.69 0.90 5.84
C ASN A 265 26.96 1.88 6.98
N ASN A 266 26.49 3.12 6.88
CA ASN A 266 26.64 4.14 7.91
C ASN A 266 25.84 3.79 9.18
N VAL A 267 24.61 3.30 9.03
CA VAL A 267 23.80 2.79 10.15
C VAL A 267 24.43 1.53 10.74
N PHE A 268 24.92 0.60 9.92
CA PHE A 268 25.62 -0.57 10.43
C PHE A 268 26.86 -0.19 11.25
N ARG A 269 27.69 0.72 10.74
CA ARG A 269 28.84 1.27 11.49
C ARG A 269 28.43 2.00 12.76
N TRP A 270 27.29 2.70 12.74
CA TRP A 270 26.72 3.30 13.94
C TRP A 270 26.37 2.24 14.98
N MET A 271 25.79 1.11 14.57
CA MET A 271 25.42 0.01 15.47
C MET A 271 26.63 -0.76 16.01
N THR A 272 27.69 -0.93 15.22
CA THR A 272 28.85 -1.78 15.58
C THR A 272 30.08 -1.01 16.08
N GLY A 273 30.20 0.28 15.81
CA GLY A 273 31.24 1.13 16.40
C GLY A 273 32.56 1.13 15.66
N ALA A 274 32.60 0.45 14.51
CA ALA A 274 33.75 0.35 13.63
C ALA A 274 35.01 -0.25 14.27
N GLU A 275 34.90 -1.47 14.83
CA GLU A 275 36.05 -2.39 14.85
C GLU A 275 36.03 -3.27 13.59
N GLU A 276 37.19 -3.49 12.98
CA GLU A 276 37.38 -4.13 11.66
C GLU A 276 37.07 -5.64 11.64
N ASP A 277 36.60 -6.23 12.73
CA ASP A 277 36.40 -7.67 12.87
C ASP A 277 34.92 -8.07 12.87
N PHE A 278 34.57 -9.02 12.01
CA PHE A 278 33.19 -9.49 11.79
C PHE A 278 32.64 -10.30 12.98
N GLU A 279 33.47 -10.70 13.94
CA GLU A 279 33.10 -11.60 15.04
C GLU A 279 32.59 -10.91 16.31
N THR A 280 32.82 -9.60 16.50
CA THR A 280 32.30 -8.86 17.66
C THR A 280 31.01 -8.11 17.30
N ARG A 281 29.88 -8.83 17.36
CA ARG A 281 28.50 -8.28 17.41
C ARG A 281 28.25 -7.38 18.65
N GLU A 282 29.25 -7.15 19.51
CA GLU A 282 29.12 -6.32 20.70
C GLU A 282 29.30 -4.83 20.36
N ARG A 283 28.14 -4.23 20.05
CA ARG A 283 27.69 -2.87 20.41
C ARG A 283 28.75 -1.76 20.31
N SER A 284 28.54 -0.84 19.37
CA SER A 284 29.24 0.44 19.38
C SER A 284 29.09 1.14 20.72
N GLN A 285 30.17 1.76 21.22
CA GLN A 285 30.12 2.56 22.44
C GLN A 285 28.99 3.61 22.37
N ARG A 286 28.73 4.17 21.19
CA ARG A 286 27.62 5.11 20.97
C ARG A 286 26.24 4.45 21.03
N ALA A 287 26.03 3.26 20.47
CA ALA A 287 24.77 2.53 20.56
C ALA A 287 24.49 2.03 21.98
N ILE A 288 25.54 1.71 22.76
CA ILE A 288 25.44 1.47 24.20
C ILE A 288 25.00 2.75 24.92
N GLU A 289 25.68 3.88 24.65
CA GLU A 289 25.41 5.18 25.27
C GLU A 289 24.00 5.71 24.94
N THR A 290 23.51 5.48 23.72
CA THR A 290 22.17 5.91 23.27
C THR A 290 21.07 4.88 23.50
N GLY A 291 21.41 3.67 23.99
CA GLY A 291 20.46 2.59 24.19
C GLY A 291 19.80 2.09 22.89
N THR A 292 20.47 2.26 21.74
CA THR A 292 19.93 1.92 20.42
C THR A 292 20.02 0.40 20.18
N GLN A 293 18.92 -0.18 19.70
CA GLN A 293 18.78 -1.61 19.43
C GLN A 293 18.64 -1.88 17.92
N TRP A 294 18.85 -3.13 17.48
CA TRP A 294 18.73 -3.50 16.06
C TRP A 294 17.31 -3.31 15.49
N ASN A 295 16.29 -3.45 16.34
CA ASN A 295 14.90 -3.13 15.96
C ASN A 295 14.73 -1.65 15.56
N GLU A 296 15.36 -0.73 16.28
CA GLU A 296 15.37 0.70 16.01
C GLU A 296 16.13 0.99 14.72
N ALA A 297 17.29 0.36 14.50
CA ALA A 297 18.06 0.49 13.27
C ALA A 297 17.23 0.08 12.03
N ARG A 298 16.43 -0.98 12.15
CA ARG A 298 15.50 -1.38 11.10
C ARG A 298 14.39 -0.34 10.87
N MET A 299 13.80 0.22 11.91
CA MET A 299 12.80 1.29 11.78
C MET A 299 13.38 2.54 11.13
N ALA A 300 14.61 2.90 11.50
CA ALA A 300 15.35 3.99 10.90
C ALA A 300 15.56 3.76 9.38
N MET A 301 15.89 2.53 8.97
CA MET A 301 16.01 2.16 7.55
C MET A 301 14.66 2.09 6.81
N ASP A 302 13.56 1.73 7.48
CA ASP A 302 12.20 1.77 6.90
C ASP A 302 11.76 3.23 6.66
N MET A 303 12.02 4.13 7.62
CA MET A 303 11.81 5.57 7.47
C MET A 303 12.59 6.14 6.29
N TRP A 304 13.88 5.79 6.16
CA TRP A 304 14.70 6.20 5.02
C TRP A 304 14.15 5.66 3.70
N SER A 305 13.69 4.40 3.67
CA SER A 305 13.12 3.78 2.47
C SER A 305 11.83 4.47 2.02
N ARG A 306 10.95 4.85 2.95
CA ARG A 306 9.75 5.64 2.66
C ARG A 306 10.11 7.00 2.04
N ALA A 307 11.10 7.69 2.61
CA ALA A 307 11.58 8.95 2.05
C ALA A 307 12.18 8.77 0.64
N TYR A 308 12.93 7.70 0.41
CA TYR A 308 13.47 7.36 -0.90
C TYR A 308 12.37 7.18 -1.97
N TYR A 309 11.34 6.38 -1.68
CA TYR A 309 10.25 6.18 -2.65
C TYR A 309 9.34 7.41 -2.79
N ARG A 310 9.21 8.23 -1.75
CA ARG A 310 8.54 9.54 -1.86
C ARG A 310 9.35 10.50 -2.75
N ALA A 311 10.68 10.49 -2.65
CA ALA A 311 11.54 11.30 -3.52
C ALA A 311 11.43 10.85 -4.99
N ILE A 312 11.37 9.53 -5.25
CA ILE A 312 11.12 8.98 -6.60
C ILE A 312 9.77 9.42 -7.11
N ALA A 313 8.72 9.29 -6.29
CA ALA A 313 7.37 9.69 -6.66
C ALA A 313 7.30 11.18 -7.02
N ASN A 314 7.92 12.04 -6.22
CA ASN A 314 8.03 13.48 -6.48
C ASN A 314 8.78 13.76 -7.80
N GLN A 315 9.89 13.07 -8.05
CA GLN A 315 10.66 13.24 -9.29
C GLN A 315 9.88 12.81 -10.54
N ASP A 316 9.13 11.70 -10.44
CA ASP A 316 8.35 11.13 -11.54
C ASP A 316 6.95 11.79 -11.72
N GLY A 317 6.57 12.72 -10.83
CA GLY A 317 5.19 13.25 -10.78
C GLY A 317 4.15 12.17 -10.48
N ALA A 318 4.55 11.10 -9.79
CA ALA A 318 3.69 9.99 -9.43
C ALA A 318 3.08 10.21 -8.03
N MET A 319 1.88 9.68 -7.82
CA MET A 319 1.29 9.66 -6.49
C MET A 319 2.07 8.71 -5.59
N TYR A 320 2.29 9.10 -4.34
CA TYR A 320 2.98 8.26 -3.36
C TYR A 320 1.97 7.61 -2.42
N LEU A 321 2.03 6.30 -2.24
CA LEU A 321 1.19 5.55 -1.31
C LEU A 321 2.07 4.77 -0.34
N SER A 322 1.79 4.92 0.96
CA SER A 322 2.46 4.17 2.02
C SER A 322 1.45 3.53 2.95
N PHE A 323 1.72 2.30 3.36
CA PHE A 323 0.93 1.58 4.35
C PHE A 323 1.65 1.60 5.70
N TYR A 324 0.87 1.64 6.77
CA TYR A 324 1.38 1.66 8.14
C TYR A 324 1.13 0.30 8.75
N ASP A 325 2.18 -0.23 9.36
CA ASP A 325 2.13 -1.52 10.03
C ASP A 325 1.61 -1.34 11.44
N ASN A 326 0.37 -1.74 11.69
CA ASN A 326 -0.22 -1.66 13.02
C ASN A 326 0.03 -2.94 13.84
N SER A 327 0.76 -3.92 13.30
CA SER A 327 0.99 -5.22 13.95
C SER A 327 2.14 -5.23 14.96
N PHE A 328 2.82 -4.09 15.16
CA PHE A 328 3.81 -3.95 16.23
C PHE A 328 3.19 -4.21 17.60
N ALA A 329 3.95 -4.88 18.47
CA ALA A 329 3.70 -4.94 19.91
C ALA A 329 3.67 -3.51 20.49
N ASP A 330 3.00 -3.31 21.63
CA ASP A 330 2.70 -1.96 22.16
C ASP A 330 3.97 -1.13 22.40
N ASP A 331 5.05 -1.75 22.86
CA ASP A 331 6.38 -1.14 23.05
C ASP A 331 7.06 -0.77 21.72
N ALA A 332 7.02 -1.67 20.73
CA ALA A 332 7.54 -1.42 19.39
C ALA A 332 6.69 -0.40 18.61
N ARG A 333 5.41 -0.25 18.94
CA ARG A 333 4.48 0.67 18.25
C ARG A 333 4.77 2.13 18.59
N GLU A 334 5.12 2.41 19.84
CA GLU A 334 5.55 3.75 20.28
C GLU A 334 6.84 4.14 19.54
N LEU A 335 7.85 3.28 19.55
CA LEU A 335 9.09 3.49 18.82
C LEU A 335 8.83 3.66 17.31
N ALA A 336 7.99 2.82 16.71
CA ALA A 336 7.64 2.95 15.29
C ALA A 336 6.90 4.26 14.98
N GLY A 337 6.14 4.81 15.94
CA GLY A 337 5.53 6.14 15.87
C GLY A 337 6.57 7.26 15.82
N GLU A 338 7.61 7.18 16.62
CA GLU A 338 8.76 8.12 16.62
C GLU A 338 9.60 8.06 15.32
N TYR A 339 9.39 7.05 14.48
CA TYR A 339 9.98 6.98 13.12
C TYR A 339 8.95 7.20 12.02
N GLY A 340 7.71 7.56 12.35
CA GLY A 340 6.68 7.82 11.35
C GLY A 340 6.15 6.58 10.62
N LEU A 341 6.34 5.40 11.21
CA LEU A 341 5.96 4.10 10.63
C LEU A 341 4.60 3.61 11.11
N THR A 342 4.04 4.25 12.14
CA THR A 342 2.67 4.04 12.60
C THR A 342 1.90 5.35 12.53
N MET A 343 0.58 5.26 12.37
CA MET A 343 -0.30 6.41 12.53
C MET A 343 -1.15 6.25 13.78
N ALA A 344 -1.34 7.36 14.52
CA ALA A 344 -2.32 7.39 15.58
C ALA A 344 -3.69 6.96 15.04
N SER A 345 -4.35 6.05 15.76
CA SER A 345 -5.70 5.62 15.41
C SER A 345 -6.66 6.79 15.56
N ARG A 346 -7.43 7.13 14.52
CA ARG A 346 -8.47 8.15 14.64
C ARG A 346 -9.57 7.68 15.58
N SER A 347 -9.92 8.52 16.54
CA SER A 347 -11.10 8.32 17.37
C SER A 347 -12.37 8.38 16.51
N ARG A 348 -13.46 7.77 17.00
CA ARG A 348 -14.75 7.77 16.30
C ARG A 348 -15.23 9.19 15.97
N LEU A 349 -15.01 10.13 16.89
CA LEU A 349 -15.38 11.52 16.73
C LEU A 349 -14.52 12.24 15.68
N GLN A 350 -13.22 11.91 15.60
CA GLN A 350 -12.32 12.44 14.58
C GLN A 350 -12.74 11.97 13.18
N ARG A 351 -13.10 10.69 12.99
CA ARG A 351 -13.59 10.20 11.68
C ARG A 351 -14.86 10.93 11.21
N VAL A 352 -15.79 11.20 12.13
CA VAL A 352 -17.03 11.94 11.81
C VAL A 352 -16.73 13.43 11.55
N LYS A 353 -15.78 14.03 12.27
CA LYS A 353 -15.36 15.41 12.05
C LYS A 353 -14.63 15.59 10.72
N ASP A 354 -13.79 14.62 10.35
CA ASP A 354 -13.05 14.63 9.08
C ASP A 354 -13.97 14.49 7.87
N ARG A 355 -15.18 13.88 8.03
CA ARG A 355 -16.24 13.90 7.00
C ARG A 355 -16.76 15.30 6.67
N ALA A 356 -16.54 16.28 7.54
CA ALA A 356 -16.96 17.67 7.34
C ALA A 356 -15.79 18.59 6.96
N PHE A 357 -14.58 18.06 6.81
CA PHE A 357 -13.39 18.83 6.43
C PHE A 357 -13.47 19.28 4.95
N ARG A 358 -12.76 20.32 4.51
CA ARG A 358 -12.80 20.79 3.11
C ARG A 358 -11.54 20.39 2.36
N SER A 359 -11.70 19.87 1.14
CA SER A 359 -10.66 19.23 0.33
C SER A 359 -9.73 20.17 -0.43
N SER A 360 -9.97 21.48 -0.45
CA SER A 360 -9.20 22.42 -1.27
C SER A 360 -7.73 22.61 -0.85
N ARG A 361 -7.18 21.75 0.02
CA ARG A 361 -5.82 21.80 0.59
C ARG A 361 -5.20 20.44 0.93
N ALA A 362 -5.84 19.31 0.63
CA ALA A 362 -5.35 18.01 1.11
C ALA A 362 -4.27 17.44 0.17
N GLU A 363 -3.00 17.79 0.42
CA GLU A 363 -1.82 17.16 -0.23
C GLU A 363 -1.66 15.68 0.19
N THR A 364 -2.31 15.27 1.28
CA THR A 364 -2.29 13.89 1.81
C THR A 364 -3.70 13.41 2.15
N ILE A 365 -4.03 12.19 1.72
CA ILE A 365 -5.29 11.50 1.98
C ILE A 365 -5.01 10.24 2.77
N ARG A 366 -5.63 10.11 3.94
CA ARG A 366 -5.61 8.85 4.70
C ARG A 366 -6.64 7.88 4.14
N VAL A 367 -6.19 6.72 3.68
CA VAL A 367 -7.02 5.60 3.26
C VAL A 367 -7.17 4.65 4.44
N GLU A 368 -8.41 4.44 4.87
CA GLU A 368 -8.72 3.65 6.05
C GLU A 368 -9.16 2.22 5.71
N GLY A 369 -9.03 1.39 6.73
CA GLY A 369 -9.17 -0.05 6.74
C GLY A 369 -10.29 -0.73 6.03
N GLU A 370 -11.48 -0.15 5.92
CA GLU A 370 -12.57 -0.91 5.32
C GLU A 370 -12.26 -1.23 3.85
N ILE A 371 -11.72 -0.26 3.11
CA ILE A 371 -11.23 -0.50 1.74
C ILE A 371 -10.13 -1.56 1.75
N LEU A 372 -9.16 -1.44 2.67
CA LEU A 372 -7.98 -2.32 2.71
C LEU A 372 -8.33 -3.75 3.13
N ASP A 373 -9.16 -3.90 4.17
CA ASP A 373 -9.70 -5.14 4.68
C ASP A 373 -10.57 -5.82 3.62
N HIS A 374 -11.33 -5.05 2.82
CA HIS A 374 -12.04 -5.58 1.67
C HIS A 374 -11.08 -6.07 0.57
N MET A 375 -9.98 -5.34 0.29
CA MET A 375 -8.98 -5.79 -0.68
C MET A 375 -8.24 -7.07 -0.26
N LEU A 376 -8.14 -7.36 1.04
CA LEU A 376 -7.58 -8.61 1.58
C LEU A 376 -8.44 -9.84 1.23
N VAL A 377 -9.77 -9.68 1.19
CA VAL A 377 -10.71 -10.80 1.07
C VAL A 377 -11.45 -10.85 -0.27
N ILE A 378 -11.39 -9.78 -1.07
CA ILE A 378 -12.05 -9.74 -2.38
C ILE A 378 -11.49 -10.82 -3.30
N ALA A 379 -12.39 -11.55 -3.96
CA ALA A 379 -12.01 -12.54 -4.96
C ALA A 379 -11.48 -11.84 -6.23
N PRO A 380 -10.45 -12.38 -6.90
CA PRO A 380 -9.86 -11.70 -8.06
C PRO A 380 -10.84 -11.32 -9.19
N PRO A 381 -11.80 -12.19 -9.60
CA PRO A 381 -12.77 -11.81 -10.63
C PRO A 381 -13.69 -10.66 -10.22
N VAL A 382 -13.96 -10.54 -8.91
CA VAL A 382 -14.77 -9.46 -8.36
C VAL A 382 -13.98 -8.15 -8.36
N PHE A 383 -12.69 -8.20 -8.02
CA PHE A 383 -11.80 -7.04 -8.14
C PHE A 383 -11.71 -6.53 -9.59
N ALA A 384 -11.57 -7.43 -10.57
CA ALA A 384 -11.54 -7.05 -11.99
C ALA A 384 -12.81 -6.33 -12.47
N GLN A 385 -13.97 -6.60 -11.83
CA GLN A 385 -15.22 -5.87 -12.10
C GLN A 385 -15.30 -4.55 -11.34
N LEU A 386 -14.78 -4.50 -10.12
CA LEU A 386 -14.76 -3.31 -9.28
C LEU A 386 -13.89 -2.20 -9.89
N TYR A 387 -12.68 -2.54 -10.34
CA TYR A 387 -11.71 -1.59 -10.87
C TYR A 387 -12.26 -0.61 -11.93
N PRO A 388 -12.91 -1.05 -13.03
CA PRO A 388 -13.45 -0.13 -14.02
C PRO A 388 -14.61 0.72 -13.48
N LEU A 389 -15.39 0.21 -12.52
CA LEU A 389 -16.53 0.93 -11.92
C LEU A 389 -16.08 2.08 -11.01
N THR A 390 -14.97 1.89 -10.29
CA THR A 390 -14.45 2.89 -9.35
C THR A 390 -13.46 3.85 -10.00
N ARG A 391 -13.05 3.61 -11.25
CA ARG A 391 -12.01 4.39 -11.94
C ARG A 391 -12.35 5.88 -12.01
N ASP A 392 -13.53 6.22 -12.52
CA ASP A 392 -13.98 7.62 -12.63
C ASP A 392 -14.14 8.29 -11.27
N THR A 393 -14.56 7.51 -10.28
CA THR A 393 -14.67 7.96 -8.88
C THR A 393 -13.28 8.26 -8.30
N ALA A 394 -12.28 7.39 -8.50
CA ALA A 394 -10.90 7.67 -8.13
C ALA A 394 -10.38 8.95 -8.82
N HIS A 395 -10.78 9.20 -10.07
CA HIS A 395 -10.43 10.45 -10.78
C HIS A 395 -10.98 11.69 -10.12
N ARG A 396 -12.28 11.68 -9.78
CA ARG A 396 -12.92 12.81 -9.09
C ARG A 396 -12.31 13.03 -7.71
N LEU A 397 -11.93 11.97 -7.00
CA LEU A 397 -11.20 12.11 -5.75
C LEU A 397 -9.88 12.84 -5.93
N ILE A 398 -9.05 12.37 -6.86
CA ILE A 398 -7.64 12.80 -6.97
C ILE A 398 -7.55 14.18 -7.62
N ARG A 399 -8.32 14.43 -8.68
CA ARG A 399 -8.28 15.71 -9.41
C ARG A 399 -9.13 16.78 -8.76
N ASP A 400 -10.35 16.42 -8.38
CA ASP A 400 -11.35 17.40 -7.91
C ASP A 400 -11.40 17.46 -6.38
N GLY A 401 -10.60 16.65 -5.68
CA GLY A 401 -10.61 16.55 -4.22
C GLY A 401 -11.95 16.06 -3.67
N GLU A 402 -12.75 15.35 -4.47
CA GLU A 402 -14.13 15.04 -4.11
C GLU A 402 -14.18 14.01 -2.97
N GLN A 403 -14.60 14.42 -1.78
CA GLN A 403 -14.59 13.54 -0.61
C GLN A 403 -15.57 12.37 -0.71
N GLN A 404 -16.71 12.58 -1.38
CA GLN A 404 -17.71 11.54 -1.60
C GLN A 404 -17.11 10.38 -2.39
N ALA A 405 -16.15 10.64 -3.28
CA ALA A 405 -15.54 9.60 -4.08
C ALA A 405 -14.79 8.54 -3.25
N MET A 406 -14.13 8.90 -2.15
CA MET A 406 -13.54 7.87 -1.26
C MET A 406 -14.61 7.00 -0.60
N PHE A 407 -15.72 7.60 -0.19
CA PHE A 407 -16.84 6.87 0.42
C PHE A 407 -17.55 5.99 -0.60
N ASP A 408 -17.73 6.47 -1.82
CA ASP A 408 -18.33 5.72 -2.92
C ASP A 408 -17.45 4.52 -3.30
N MET A 409 -16.12 4.70 -3.33
CA MET A 409 -15.17 3.59 -3.55
C MET A 409 -15.20 2.58 -2.40
N ALA A 410 -15.24 3.05 -1.15
CA ALA A 410 -15.37 2.18 0.02
C ALA A 410 -16.67 1.39 0.01
N TYR A 411 -17.77 2.05 -0.34
CA TYR A 411 -19.07 1.44 -0.46
C TYR A 411 -19.11 0.40 -1.58
N ALA A 412 -18.57 0.72 -2.77
CA ALA A 412 -18.48 -0.20 -3.89
C ALA A 412 -17.61 -1.43 -3.56
N ALA A 413 -16.45 -1.23 -2.92
CA ALA A 413 -15.59 -2.32 -2.46
C ALA A 413 -16.30 -3.21 -1.44
N ARG A 414 -17.03 -2.60 -0.51
CA ARG A 414 -17.84 -3.30 0.49
C ARG A 414 -18.98 -4.08 -0.14
N GLU A 415 -19.72 -3.49 -1.06
CA GLU A 415 -20.82 -4.15 -1.79
C GLU A 415 -20.30 -5.34 -2.59
N ALA A 416 -19.13 -5.20 -3.23
CA ALA A 416 -18.48 -6.26 -3.98
C ALA A 416 -18.03 -7.44 -3.09
N VAL A 417 -17.56 -7.17 -1.86
CA VAL A 417 -17.13 -8.20 -0.91
C VAL A 417 -18.29 -8.80 -0.11
N SER A 418 -19.31 -8.01 0.16
CA SER A 418 -20.49 -8.48 0.88
C SER A 418 -21.18 -9.52 0.00
N ALA A 419 -21.03 -10.80 0.37
CA ALA A 419 -21.97 -11.83 -0.09
C ALA A 419 -23.37 -11.25 0.10
N PRO A 420 -24.29 -11.39 -0.88
CA PRO A 420 -25.64 -10.85 -0.72
C PRO A 420 -26.25 -11.53 0.50
N ASP A 421 -26.24 -10.85 1.64
CA ASP A 421 -27.01 -11.23 2.80
C ASP A 421 -28.42 -11.41 2.27
N THR A 422 -28.86 -12.67 2.20
CA THR A 422 -30.09 -13.04 1.52
C THR A 422 -31.15 -12.02 1.85
N HIS A 423 -31.62 -11.31 0.82
CA HIS A 423 -32.50 -10.16 0.94
C HIS A 423 -33.76 -10.47 1.79
N SER A 424 -34.08 -11.76 1.94
CA SER A 424 -35.08 -12.37 2.82
C SER A 424 -34.77 -12.23 4.32
N ARG A 425 -33.54 -12.43 4.78
CA ARG A 425 -33.18 -12.34 6.20
C ARG A 425 -33.23 -10.89 6.70
N ARG A 426 -32.74 -9.94 5.89
CA ARG A 426 -32.87 -8.49 6.18
C ARG A 426 -34.33 -8.09 6.29
N LYS A 427 -35.14 -8.42 5.27
CA LYS A 427 -36.60 -8.17 5.29
C LYS A 427 -37.28 -8.79 6.50
N PHE A 428 -36.92 -10.03 6.87
CA PHE A 428 -37.51 -10.72 8.01
C PHE A 428 -37.18 -10.04 9.35
N VAL A 429 -35.92 -9.64 9.57
CA VAL A 429 -35.52 -8.96 10.82
C VAL A 429 -36.15 -7.59 10.94
N THR A 430 -36.16 -6.79 9.87
CA THR A 430 -36.83 -5.48 9.87
C THR A 430 -38.34 -5.64 10.11
N LEU A 431 -38.98 -6.62 9.48
CA LEU A 431 -40.41 -6.89 9.66
C LEU A 431 -40.76 -7.35 11.08
N MET A 432 -39.93 -8.21 11.69
CA MET A 432 -40.09 -8.63 13.09
C MET A 432 -39.88 -7.47 14.08
N ARG A 433 -38.96 -6.54 13.78
CA ARG A 433 -38.71 -5.34 14.61
C ARG A 433 -39.85 -4.34 14.51
N VAL A 434 -40.37 -4.08 13.31
CA VAL A 434 -41.56 -3.24 13.12
C VAL A 434 -42.75 -3.85 13.84
N ALA A 435 -42.98 -5.16 13.68
CA ALA A 435 -44.07 -5.85 14.37
C ALA A 435 -43.96 -5.78 15.90
N SER A 436 -42.77 -5.97 16.47
CA SER A 436 -42.58 -5.92 17.93
C SER A 436 -42.73 -4.51 18.50
N MET A 437 -42.21 -3.48 17.82
CA MET A 437 -42.36 -2.10 18.26
C MET A 437 -43.78 -1.56 18.05
N THR A 438 -44.46 -1.94 16.96
CA THR A 438 -45.88 -1.63 16.78
C THR A 438 -46.73 -2.29 17.86
N LEU A 439 -46.45 -3.55 18.21
CA LEU A 439 -47.12 -4.22 19.33
C LEU A 439 -46.88 -3.49 20.65
N LEU A 440 -45.64 -3.08 20.93
CA LEU A 440 -45.29 -2.31 22.12
C LEU A 440 -46.01 -0.95 22.17
N ALA A 441 -46.07 -0.24 21.03
CA ALA A 441 -46.75 1.05 20.92
C ALA A 441 -48.27 0.92 21.11
N VAL A 442 -48.88 -0.16 20.58
CA VAL A 442 -50.30 -0.48 20.80
C VAL A 442 -50.56 -0.81 22.26
N VAL A 443 -49.70 -1.59 22.92
CA VAL A 443 -49.82 -1.92 24.34
C VAL A 443 -49.69 -0.66 25.22
N ILE A 444 -48.71 0.20 24.96
CA ILE A 444 -48.50 1.45 25.70
C ILE A 444 -49.69 2.41 25.49
N SER A 445 -50.22 2.46 24.27
CA SER A 445 -51.38 3.30 23.92
C SER A 445 -52.67 2.74 24.55
N ALA A 446 -52.88 1.42 24.55
CA ALA A 446 -54.02 0.77 25.19
C ALA A 446 -53.98 0.96 26.73
N LEU A 447 -52.81 0.80 27.35
CA LEU A 447 -52.61 1.09 28.79
C LEU A 447 -52.85 2.57 29.11
N GLY A 448 -52.48 3.50 28.22
CA GLY A 448 -52.76 4.93 28.39
C GLY A 448 -54.23 5.32 28.21
N LEU A 449 -55.00 4.54 27.43
CA LEU A 449 -56.40 4.76 27.09
C LEU A 449 -57.39 3.97 27.97
N MET A 450 -56.91 3.05 28.83
CA MET A 450 -57.72 2.31 29.79
C MET A 450 -57.53 2.87 31.22
N PRO A 451 -58.21 3.98 31.57
CA PRO A 451 -58.01 4.67 32.83
C PRO A 451 -58.46 3.88 34.07
N GLU A 452 -59.29 2.85 33.90
CA GLU A 452 -59.84 2.05 35.00
C GLU A 452 -58.84 1.02 35.56
N LEU A 453 -57.85 0.61 34.77
CA LEU A 453 -56.86 -0.39 35.16
C LEU A 453 -55.57 0.23 35.73
N THR A 454 -55.31 1.49 35.42
CA THR A 454 -54.09 2.19 35.85
C THR A 454 -54.46 3.62 36.26
N ASN A 455 -54.35 3.95 37.55
CA ASN A 455 -54.60 5.29 38.12
C ASN A 455 -53.53 6.31 37.67
N LEU A 456 -53.42 6.54 36.36
CA LEU A 456 -52.40 7.40 35.76
C LEU A 456 -52.90 8.84 35.63
N SER A 457 -52.05 9.78 36.06
CA SER A 457 -52.28 11.22 35.95
C SER A 457 -52.41 11.69 34.50
N VAL A 458 -53.05 12.84 34.29
CA VAL A 458 -53.22 13.46 32.95
C VAL A 458 -51.87 13.69 32.25
N GLY A 459 -50.83 14.09 33.00
CA GLY A 459 -49.48 14.28 32.47
C GLY A 459 -48.84 12.98 31.99
N THR A 460 -49.08 11.86 32.69
CA THR A 460 -48.55 10.54 32.31
C THR A 460 -49.21 9.98 31.06
N ARG A 461 -50.48 10.33 30.81
CA ARG A 461 -51.19 9.94 29.58
C ARG A 461 -50.71 10.71 28.35
N ALA A 462 -50.44 12.00 28.50
CA ALA A 462 -49.82 12.77 27.42
C ALA A 462 -48.42 12.22 27.10
N PHE A 463 -47.66 11.85 28.12
CA PHE A 463 -46.33 11.25 27.95
C PHE A 463 -46.37 9.88 27.26
N SER A 464 -47.37 9.02 27.53
CA SER A 464 -47.47 7.71 26.86
C SER A 464 -47.79 7.83 25.37
N VAL A 465 -48.62 8.79 24.97
CA VAL A 465 -48.90 9.09 23.55
C VAL A 465 -47.64 9.61 22.85
N ILE A 466 -46.88 10.49 23.50
CA ILE A 466 -45.60 10.99 22.98
C ILE A 466 -44.59 9.84 22.83
N MET A 467 -44.48 8.97 23.84
CA MET A 467 -43.60 7.80 23.79
C MET A 467 -44.00 6.80 22.70
N ALA A 468 -45.30 6.58 22.47
CA ALA A 468 -45.78 5.74 21.37
C ALA A 468 -45.43 6.35 20.00
N GLY A 469 -45.52 7.67 19.85
CA GLY A 469 -45.06 8.40 18.66
C GLY A 469 -43.55 8.26 18.44
N ILE A 470 -42.74 8.44 19.49
CA ILE A 470 -41.28 8.27 19.43
C ILE A 470 -40.91 6.83 19.07
N LEU A 471 -41.57 5.83 19.66
CA LEU A 471 -41.35 4.42 19.33
C LEU A 471 -41.71 4.11 17.87
N GLY A 472 -42.77 4.74 17.32
CA GLY A 472 -43.11 4.62 15.90
C GLY A 472 -42.03 5.20 14.99
N VAL A 473 -41.50 6.38 15.32
CA VAL A 473 -40.39 7.01 14.58
C VAL A 473 -39.11 6.18 14.69
N VAL A 474 -38.78 5.70 15.89
CA VAL A 474 -37.62 4.84 16.15
C VAL A 474 -37.76 3.50 15.41
N ALA A 475 -38.95 2.90 15.34
CA ALA A 475 -39.16 1.65 14.62
C ALA A 475 -38.98 1.79 13.09
N GLY A 476 -39.28 2.97 12.54
CA GLY A 476 -39.14 3.28 11.12
C GLY A 476 -37.72 3.66 10.68
N LEU A 477 -36.79 3.86 11.62
CA LEU A 477 -35.39 4.15 11.27
C LEU A 477 -34.71 2.90 10.71
N PRO A 478 -33.90 3.04 9.64
CA PRO A 478 -33.08 1.95 9.11
C PRO A 478 -31.90 1.71 10.06
N TRP A 479 -32.18 1.12 11.22
CA TRP A 479 -31.18 0.83 12.24
C TRP A 479 -30.10 -0.10 11.75
N ASP A 480 -30.36 -0.93 10.75
CA ASP A 480 -29.35 -1.81 10.19
C ASP A 480 -28.32 -0.98 9.41
N ASP A 481 -28.74 0.03 8.62
CA ASP A 481 -27.83 0.99 7.98
C ASP A 481 -27.09 1.88 9.00
N LEU A 482 -27.75 2.26 10.10
CA LEU A 482 -27.13 3.01 11.20
C LEU A 482 -26.14 2.15 11.99
N VAL A 483 -26.49 0.91 12.33
CA VAL A 483 -25.62 -0.05 13.00
C VAL A 483 -24.44 -0.40 12.09
N GLU A 484 -24.65 -0.50 10.78
CA GLU A 484 -23.57 -0.63 9.79
C GLU A 484 -22.67 0.61 9.75
N LEU A 485 -23.22 1.82 9.89
CA LEU A 485 -22.46 3.07 10.10
C LEU A 485 -21.71 3.11 11.44
N PHE A 486 -22.19 2.38 12.45
CA PHE A 486 -21.60 2.30 13.79
C PHE A 486 -20.72 1.05 14.01
N SER A 487 -20.75 0.06 13.11
CA SER A 487 -20.00 -1.20 13.21
C SER A 487 -18.57 -1.12 12.69
N LEU A 488 -18.09 0.09 12.37
CA LEU A 488 -16.73 0.35 11.90
C LEU A 488 -15.73 -0.32 12.86
N ARG A 489 -15.15 -1.44 12.42
CA ARG A 489 -14.12 -2.17 13.18
C ARG A 489 -12.92 -1.25 13.41
N LYS A 490 -12.14 -1.53 14.45
CA LYS A 490 -10.75 -1.05 14.48
C LYS A 490 -10.07 -1.78 13.32
N SER A 491 -9.75 -1.04 12.28
CA SER A 491 -9.04 -1.59 11.12
C SER A 491 -7.69 -2.16 11.54
N ALA A 492 -7.30 -3.29 10.94
CA ALA A 492 -5.95 -3.79 11.02
C ALA A 492 -4.96 -2.98 10.17
N MET A 493 -5.40 -2.39 9.04
CA MET A 493 -4.55 -1.67 8.10
C MET A 493 -4.91 -0.17 7.95
N THR A 494 -3.92 0.67 7.70
CA THR A 494 -4.09 2.10 7.38
C THR A 494 -3.05 2.49 6.35
N ALA A 495 -3.42 3.35 5.40
CA ALA A 495 -2.50 3.88 4.41
C ALA A 495 -2.63 5.40 4.26
N THR A 496 -1.60 6.04 3.74
CA THR A 496 -1.59 7.45 3.37
C THR A 496 -1.20 7.57 1.91
N LEU A 497 -2.06 8.21 1.13
CA LEU A 497 -1.83 8.62 -0.24
C LEU A 497 -1.40 10.08 -0.24
N THR A 498 -0.18 10.38 -0.64
CA THR A 498 0.32 11.73 -0.87
C THR A 498 0.20 12.06 -2.36
N MET A 499 -0.45 13.17 -2.66
CA MET A 499 -0.63 13.66 -4.02
C MET A 499 0.52 14.59 -4.37
N SER A 500 1.24 14.30 -5.45
CA SER A 500 2.19 15.23 -6.03
C SER A 500 1.42 16.32 -6.78
N ASN A 501 1.44 17.56 -6.28
CA ASN A 501 0.87 18.69 -7.02
C ASN A 501 1.70 18.93 -8.29
N GLU A 502 1.15 18.66 -9.48
CA GLU A 502 1.79 19.04 -10.75
C GLU A 502 1.82 20.57 -10.98
N GLU A 503 1.21 21.37 -10.09
CA GLU A 503 1.08 22.82 -10.24
C GLU A 503 1.85 23.63 -9.17
N ALA A 504 3.17 23.77 -9.34
CA ALA A 504 3.94 24.88 -8.74
C ALA A 504 5.23 25.25 -9.51
N THR A 505 5.31 24.99 -10.82
CA THR A 505 6.42 25.48 -11.67
C THR A 505 5.93 26.20 -12.91
N ASN A 506 4.92 27.05 -12.74
CA ASN A 506 4.65 28.19 -13.62
C ASN A 506 4.12 29.36 -12.78
N ALA A 507 5.03 30.05 -12.09
CA ALA A 507 4.85 31.43 -11.62
C ALA A 507 6.21 32.13 -11.63
#